data_AF-A0A950KAW6-F1
#
_entry.id   AF-A0A950KAW6-F1
#
_cell.length_a   1.000
_cell.length_b   1.000
_cell.length_c   1.000
_cell.angle_alpha   90.00
_cell.angle_beta   90.00
_cell.angle_gamma   90.00
#
_symmetry.space_group_name_H-M   'P 1'
#
loop_
_entity.id
_entity.type
_entity.pdbx_description
1 polymer ?
#
loop_
_entity_poly.entity_id
_entity_poly.type
_entity_poly.pdbx_seq_one_letter_code
_entity_poly.pdbx_strand_id
1 'polypeptide(L)'
;MSTKKKKPEEENGTPAAGIRHRIVAPIQVRGNIGKSTEAIARGEWMRARGIEWQGFDLDQDNRTLSDVFPEEVKRVDLSAEPQSDLIRILRAGTQARVTTIDPRAHLQSLILETLKMLRFPELAAGEGCRLTVLLFPIDELSDMDDIDRTVAELGGSVDWVIVRNPLLQRRTRMFDGSELEAELLRLGAATLTLPALLSDTRTYLRSKEVKLGRAISPAEALKNPEIDLHITHRMVLEDWLRKLFRQYDLIAGHFLPSDEAGRIAAPDPEEVHTVASRPQKRGARVNLANIE
;
A
#
# COMPACT_ATOMS: atom_id res chain seq x y z
N MET A 1 50.48 33.24 25.59
CA MET A 1 50.56 32.29 24.44
C MET A 1 50.70 30.90 25.01
N SER A 2 49.90 29.86 24.73
CA SER A 2 48.72 29.68 23.90
C SER A 2 48.03 28.41 24.43
N THR A 3 46.82 28.51 24.97
CA THR A 3 46.00 27.36 25.35
C THR A 3 45.34 26.78 24.10
N LYS A 4 45.82 25.63 23.63
CA LYS A 4 45.20 24.87 22.52
C LYS A 4 43.84 24.34 22.98
N LYS A 5 42.77 24.99 22.54
CA LYS A 5 41.40 24.46 22.56
C LYS A 5 41.33 23.19 21.71
N LYS A 6 41.02 22.05 22.33
CA LYS A 6 40.64 20.82 21.66
C LYS A 6 39.26 21.04 21.03
N LYS A 7 39.17 20.85 19.72
CA LYS A 7 37.92 20.88 18.94
C LYS A 7 37.09 19.65 19.36
N PRO A 8 35.79 19.76 19.65
CA PRO A 8 34.97 18.59 19.91
C PRO A 8 34.85 17.77 18.63
N GLU A 9 35.11 16.47 18.75
CA GLU A 9 34.84 15.48 17.72
C GLU A 9 33.33 15.50 17.44
N GLU A 10 32.96 15.87 16.21
CA GLU A 10 31.64 15.61 15.68
C GLU A 10 31.44 14.09 15.69
N GLU A 11 30.51 13.62 16.52
CA GLU A 11 29.91 12.31 16.38
C GLU A 11 29.34 12.23 14.95
N ASN A 12 30.10 11.62 14.05
CA ASN A 12 29.60 11.13 12.78
C ASN A 12 28.50 10.13 13.09
N GLY A 13 27.28 10.62 13.19
CA GLY A 13 26.09 9.80 13.16
C GLY A 13 26.20 8.89 11.95
N THR A 14 26.25 7.59 12.19
CA THR A 14 26.16 6.56 11.15
C THR A 14 25.03 7.00 10.20
N PRO A 15 25.28 7.17 8.89
CA PRO A 15 24.19 7.49 7.96
C PRO A 15 23.13 6.42 8.15
N ALA A 16 21.89 6.84 8.44
CA ALA A 16 20.77 5.92 8.59
C ALA A 16 20.82 4.96 7.40
N ALA A 17 21.05 3.67 7.68
CA ALA A 17 21.17 2.67 6.62
C ALA A 17 19.91 2.78 5.75
N GLY A 18 20.10 3.06 4.45
CA GLY A 18 18.98 3.22 3.52
C GLY A 18 18.07 2.00 3.55
N ILE A 19 16.80 2.19 3.24
CA ILE A 19 15.82 1.10 3.22
C ILE A 19 16.17 0.17 2.05
N ARG A 20 16.54 -1.07 2.34
CA ARG A 20 16.92 -2.11 1.38
C ARG A 20 15.76 -3.03 0.99
N HIS A 21 14.80 -3.17 1.91
CA HIS A 21 13.67 -4.08 1.78
C HIS A 21 12.38 -3.38 2.15
N ARG A 22 11.30 -3.66 1.40
CA ARG A 22 9.95 -3.17 1.68
C ARG A 22 8.99 -4.33 1.80
N ILE A 23 8.19 -4.32 2.86
CA ILE A 23 7.01 -5.17 2.98
C ILE A 23 5.79 -4.26 2.90
N VAL A 24 4.85 -4.58 2.02
CA VAL A 24 3.63 -3.79 1.80
C VAL A 24 2.43 -4.68 2.07
N ALA A 25 1.59 -4.30 3.03
CA ALA A 25 0.43 -5.08 3.41
C ALA A 25 -0.74 -4.15 3.79
N PRO A 26 -1.97 -4.39 3.29
CA PRO A 26 -3.15 -3.81 3.90
C PRO A 26 -3.45 -4.53 5.22
N ILE A 27 -3.70 -3.78 6.28
CA ILE A 27 -4.04 -4.34 7.61
C ILE A 27 -5.45 -3.87 7.96
N GLN A 28 -6.45 -4.48 7.33
CA GLN A 28 -7.87 -4.17 7.56
C GLN A 28 -8.76 -5.40 7.37
N VAL A 29 -9.78 -5.48 8.21
CA VAL A 29 -10.73 -6.58 8.27
C VAL A 29 -11.57 -6.67 7.00
N ARG A 30 -12.11 -5.55 6.52
CA ARG A 30 -13.13 -5.54 5.47
C ARG A 30 -12.64 -6.00 4.10
N GLY A 31 -13.45 -6.82 3.42
CA GLY A 31 -13.30 -7.18 2.01
C GLY A 31 -13.93 -6.16 1.06
N ASN A 32 -13.68 -6.29 -0.26
CA ASN A 32 -14.30 -5.47 -1.32
C ASN A 32 -14.06 -3.95 -1.25
N ILE A 33 -12.99 -3.51 -0.57
CA ILE A 33 -12.59 -2.09 -0.47
C ILE A 33 -11.55 -1.66 -1.52
N GLY A 34 -11.03 -2.62 -2.30
CA GLY A 34 -10.05 -2.36 -3.37
C GLY A 34 -8.61 -2.83 -3.06
N LYS A 35 -8.39 -3.65 -2.03
CA LYS A 35 -7.07 -4.19 -1.65
C LYS A 35 -6.38 -4.92 -2.80
N SER A 36 -7.01 -5.96 -3.35
CA SER A 36 -6.43 -6.70 -4.48
C SER A 36 -6.35 -5.85 -5.75
N THR A 37 -7.26 -4.89 -5.96
CA THR A 37 -7.17 -3.95 -7.10
C THR A 37 -5.92 -3.06 -7.00
N GLU A 38 -5.63 -2.53 -5.80
CA GLU A 38 -4.38 -1.81 -5.53
C GLU A 38 -3.17 -2.71 -5.73
N ALA A 39 -3.18 -3.92 -5.15
CA ALA A 39 -2.05 -4.85 -5.23
C ALA A 39 -1.75 -5.24 -6.69
N ILE A 40 -2.78 -5.48 -7.50
CA ILE A 40 -2.64 -5.76 -8.94
C ILE A 40 -2.04 -4.56 -9.68
N ALA A 41 -2.57 -3.35 -9.45
CA ALA A 41 -2.07 -2.16 -10.11
C ALA A 41 -0.61 -1.85 -9.73
N ARG A 42 -0.25 -2.05 -8.46
CA ARG A 42 1.13 -1.86 -7.98
C ARG A 42 2.07 -2.94 -8.52
N GLY A 43 1.64 -4.20 -8.60
CA GLY A 43 2.38 -5.28 -9.26
C GLY A 43 2.69 -4.97 -10.72
N GLU A 44 1.69 -4.46 -11.46
CA GLU A 44 1.87 -4.02 -12.85
C GLU A 44 2.81 -2.82 -12.99
N TRP A 45 2.72 -1.86 -12.06
CA TRP A 45 3.66 -0.74 -12.01
C TRP A 45 5.09 -1.21 -11.79
N MET A 46 5.32 -2.13 -10.84
CA MET A 46 6.65 -2.71 -10.60
C MET A 46 7.18 -3.45 -11.82
N ARG A 47 6.36 -4.29 -12.46
CA ARG A 47 6.71 -4.97 -13.72
C ARG A 47 7.07 -3.98 -14.83
N ALA A 48 6.27 -2.93 -15.01
CA ALA A 48 6.50 -1.91 -16.04
C ALA A 48 7.81 -1.13 -15.83
N ARG A 49 8.37 -1.16 -14.61
CA ARG A 49 9.64 -0.52 -14.24
C ARG A 49 10.80 -1.48 -14.08
N GLY A 50 10.59 -2.77 -14.35
CA GLY A 50 11.63 -3.79 -14.18
C GLY A 50 12.05 -3.98 -12.72
N ILE A 51 11.15 -3.70 -11.78
CA ILE A 51 11.42 -3.83 -10.35
C ILE A 51 11.14 -5.26 -9.94
N GLU A 52 12.13 -5.91 -9.33
CA GLU A 52 11.96 -7.23 -8.75
C GLU A 52 11.10 -7.15 -7.47
N TRP A 53 10.05 -7.97 -7.43
CA TRP A 53 9.17 -8.08 -6.29
C TRP A 53 8.64 -9.51 -6.17
N GLN A 54 8.22 -9.87 -4.96
CA GLN A 54 7.47 -11.10 -4.69
C GLN A 54 6.15 -10.77 -4.00
N GLY A 55 5.17 -11.66 -4.11
CA GLY A 55 3.93 -11.56 -3.37
C GLY A 55 3.55 -12.82 -2.62
N PHE A 56 2.73 -12.65 -1.59
CA PHE A 56 2.06 -13.72 -0.90
C PHE A 56 0.55 -13.44 -0.90
N ASP A 57 -0.20 -14.33 -1.51
CA ASP A 57 -1.66 -14.29 -1.55
C ASP A 57 -2.20 -15.22 -0.46
N LEU A 58 -2.79 -14.64 0.58
CA LEU A 58 -3.39 -15.35 1.70
C LEU A 58 -4.92 -15.38 1.58
N ASP A 59 -5.49 -14.88 0.47
CA ASP A 59 -6.92 -14.95 0.17
C ASP A 59 -7.27 -16.28 -0.48
N GLN A 60 -7.68 -17.24 0.35
CA GLN A 60 -8.09 -18.57 -0.08
C GLN A 60 -9.38 -18.56 -0.91
N ASP A 61 -10.20 -17.51 -0.76
CA ASP A 61 -11.54 -17.41 -1.33
C ASP A 61 -11.48 -16.90 -2.78
N ASN A 62 -10.73 -15.80 -3.01
CA ASN A 62 -10.69 -15.16 -4.34
C ASN A 62 -9.40 -15.43 -5.12
N ARG A 63 -8.25 -15.58 -4.45
CA ARG A 63 -6.93 -15.83 -5.06
C ARG A 63 -6.53 -14.87 -6.17
N THR A 64 -7.10 -13.66 -6.13
CA THR A 64 -7.05 -12.72 -7.25
C THR A 64 -5.62 -12.34 -7.61
N LEU A 65 -4.74 -12.17 -6.61
CA LEU A 65 -3.38 -11.70 -6.85
C LEU A 65 -2.50 -12.82 -7.41
N SER A 66 -2.62 -14.03 -6.88
CA SER A 66 -1.86 -15.20 -7.37
C SER A 66 -2.33 -15.68 -8.74
N ASP A 67 -3.62 -15.55 -9.07
CA ASP A 67 -4.13 -15.87 -10.41
C ASP A 67 -3.61 -14.90 -11.48
N VAL A 68 -3.42 -13.62 -11.13
CA VAL A 68 -2.92 -12.58 -12.04
C VAL A 68 -1.40 -12.62 -12.20
N PHE A 69 -0.67 -13.00 -11.13
CA PHE A 69 0.80 -13.01 -11.10
C PHE A 69 1.36 -14.36 -10.62
N PRO A 70 1.14 -15.45 -11.37
CA PRO A 70 1.52 -16.78 -10.93
C PRO A 70 3.05 -16.98 -10.78
N GLU A 71 3.86 -16.13 -11.40
CA GLU A 71 5.33 -16.21 -11.35
C GLU A 71 5.91 -15.49 -10.12
N GLU A 72 5.36 -14.33 -9.75
CA GLU A 72 5.84 -13.50 -8.63
C GLU A 72 5.12 -13.80 -7.31
N VAL A 73 3.89 -14.32 -7.37
CA VAL A 73 3.01 -14.40 -6.20
C VAL A 73 2.77 -15.85 -5.80
N LYS A 74 3.18 -16.17 -4.58
CA LYS A 74 2.96 -17.47 -3.97
C LYS A 74 1.63 -17.46 -3.22
N ARG A 75 0.77 -18.42 -3.55
CA ARG A 75 -0.38 -18.70 -2.71
C ARG A 75 0.07 -19.33 -1.39
N VAL A 76 -0.49 -18.84 -0.29
CA VAL A 76 -0.21 -19.37 1.05
C VAL A 76 -1.51 -19.74 1.75
N ASP A 77 -1.73 -21.04 1.91
CA ASP A 77 -2.75 -21.55 2.80
C ASP A 77 -2.15 -21.63 4.21
N LEU A 78 -2.65 -20.81 5.14
CA LEU A 78 -2.21 -20.83 6.53
C LEU A 78 -2.55 -22.18 7.18
N SER A 79 -1.58 -22.75 7.89
CA SER A 79 -1.69 -24.02 8.57
C SER A 79 -2.42 -23.89 9.92
N ALA A 80 -2.43 -24.98 10.69
CA ALA A 80 -2.88 -24.98 12.09
C ALA A 80 -2.03 -24.07 13.00
N GLU A 81 -0.83 -23.67 12.56
CA GLU A 81 0.04 -22.70 13.24
C GLU A 81 0.19 -21.41 12.41
N PRO A 82 -0.88 -20.62 12.26
CA PRO A 82 -0.91 -19.52 11.29
C PRO A 82 0.09 -18.39 11.62
N GLN A 83 0.46 -18.22 12.90
CA GLN A 83 1.53 -17.29 13.30
C GLN A 83 2.90 -17.73 12.79
N SER A 84 3.23 -19.03 12.86
CA SER A 84 4.47 -19.59 12.32
C SER A 84 4.58 -19.34 10.82
N ASP A 85 3.48 -19.45 10.09
CA ASP A 85 3.44 -19.17 8.65
C ASP A 85 3.62 -17.69 8.32
N LEU A 86 2.98 -16.79 9.09
CA LEU A 86 3.20 -15.35 8.96
C LEU A 86 4.65 -14.96 9.27
N ILE A 87 5.27 -15.56 10.29
CA ILE A 87 6.70 -15.35 10.59
C ILE A 87 7.58 -15.72 9.39
N ARG A 88 7.27 -16.83 8.70
CA ARG A 88 8.00 -17.25 7.50
C ARG A 88 7.84 -16.23 6.36
N ILE A 89 6.64 -15.71 6.15
CA ILE A 89 6.37 -14.66 5.16
C ILE A 89 7.15 -13.38 5.48
N LEU A 90 7.08 -12.92 6.73
CA LEU A 90 7.79 -11.71 7.17
C LEU A 90 9.31 -11.86 7.02
N ARG A 91 9.87 -13.03 7.36
CA ARG A 91 11.29 -13.34 7.15
C ARG A 91 11.67 -13.38 5.67
N ALA A 92 10.81 -13.92 4.79
CA ALA A 92 11.06 -13.84 3.35
C ALA A 92 11.04 -12.38 2.88
N GLY A 93 10.18 -11.55 3.48
CA GLY A 93 10.08 -10.12 3.20
C GLY A 93 11.33 -9.31 3.56
N THR A 94 12.09 -9.72 4.57
CA THR A 94 13.36 -9.08 4.91
C THR A 94 14.53 -9.51 4.01
N GLN A 95 14.31 -10.45 3.08
CA GLN A 95 15.32 -10.96 2.15
C GLN A 95 15.08 -10.52 0.71
N ALA A 96 13.83 -10.20 0.34
CA ALA A 96 13.47 -9.71 -0.99
C ALA A 96 13.45 -8.18 -1.05
N ARG A 97 13.62 -7.59 -2.23
CA ARG A 97 13.62 -6.13 -2.41
C ARG A 97 12.25 -5.53 -2.07
N VAL A 98 11.19 -6.11 -2.61
CA VAL A 98 9.81 -5.72 -2.33
C VAL A 98 8.97 -6.98 -2.12
N THR A 99 8.17 -6.99 -1.07
CA THR A 99 7.21 -8.05 -0.76
C THR A 99 5.82 -7.47 -0.59
N THR A 100 4.87 -7.95 -1.39
CA THR A 100 3.45 -7.64 -1.24
C THR A 100 2.75 -8.76 -0.49
N ILE A 101 1.95 -8.42 0.51
CA ILE A 101 1.07 -9.37 1.18
C ILE A 101 -0.36 -8.97 0.84
N ASP A 102 -1.15 -9.86 0.25
CA ASP A 102 -2.60 -9.68 0.06
C ASP A 102 -3.33 -10.59 1.05
N PRO A 103 -3.69 -10.09 2.24
CA PRO A 103 -4.38 -10.85 3.25
C PRO A 103 -5.87 -10.96 2.97
N ARG A 104 -6.43 -12.13 3.29
CA ARG A 104 -7.88 -12.31 3.35
C ARG A 104 -8.54 -11.33 4.32
N ALA A 105 -9.84 -11.11 4.13
CA ALA A 105 -10.67 -10.45 5.13
C ALA A 105 -10.54 -11.16 6.51
N HIS A 106 -10.64 -10.38 7.59
CA HIS A 106 -10.53 -10.87 8.97
C HIS A 106 -9.16 -11.40 9.42
N LEU A 107 -8.10 -11.34 8.60
CA LEU A 107 -6.75 -11.74 9.03
C LEU A 107 -5.99 -10.64 9.81
N GLN A 108 -6.57 -9.45 9.93
CA GLN A 108 -5.93 -8.26 10.50
C GLN A 108 -5.43 -8.49 11.93
N SER A 109 -6.27 -9.00 12.84
CA SER A 109 -5.86 -9.24 14.24
C SER A 109 -4.65 -10.18 14.32
N LEU A 110 -4.65 -11.28 13.56
CA LEU A 110 -3.56 -12.23 13.54
C LEU A 110 -2.25 -11.60 13.04
N ILE A 111 -2.31 -10.78 11.98
CA ILE A 111 -1.15 -10.05 11.46
C ILE A 111 -0.61 -9.09 12.52
N LEU A 112 -1.48 -8.28 13.14
CA LEU A 112 -1.08 -7.32 14.16
C LEU A 112 -0.48 -7.99 15.40
N GLU A 113 -1.11 -9.06 15.90
CA GLU A 113 -0.60 -9.85 17.01
C GLU A 113 0.78 -10.44 16.69
N THR A 114 0.97 -10.94 15.48
CA THR A 114 2.26 -11.48 15.03
C THR A 114 3.33 -10.39 14.97
N LEU A 115 3.01 -9.23 14.37
CA LEU A 115 3.92 -8.08 14.30
C LEU A 115 4.35 -7.61 15.70
N LYS A 116 3.40 -7.52 16.64
CA LYS A 116 3.65 -7.15 18.04
C LYS A 116 4.49 -8.16 18.78
N MET A 117 4.15 -9.45 18.68
CA MET A 117 4.88 -10.55 19.32
C MET A 117 6.36 -10.51 18.97
N LEU A 118 6.67 -10.20 17.70
CA LEU A 118 8.02 -10.14 17.19
C LEU A 118 8.70 -8.79 17.42
N ARG A 119 7.96 -7.73 17.79
CA ARG A 119 8.41 -6.33 17.64
C ARG A 119 8.98 -6.09 16.23
N PHE A 120 8.27 -6.62 15.24
CA PHE A 120 8.80 -6.78 13.90
C PHE A 120 9.16 -5.44 13.25
N PRO A 121 8.31 -4.39 13.27
CA PRO A 121 8.64 -3.13 12.61
C PRO A 121 9.94 -2.50 13.13
N GLU A 122 10.18 -2.56 14.45
CA GLU A 122 11.38 -1.99 15.07
C GLU A 122 12.63 -2.80 14.75
N LEU A 123 12.55 -4.14 14.85
CA LEU A 123 13.70 -5.01 14.57
C LEU A 123 14.04 -5.04 13.08
N ALA A 124 13.03 -5.08 12.21
CA ALA A 124 13.21 -5.07 10.76
C ALA A 124 13.84 -3.75 10.28
N ALA A 125 13.47 -2.61 10.90
CA ALA A 125 14.07 -1.32 10.57
C ALA A 125 15.58 -1.30 10.84
N GLY A 126 16.05 -1.93 11.91
CA GLY A 126 17.48 -2.09 12.21
C GLY A 126 18.25 -2.87 11.13
N GLU A 127 17.56 -3.74 10.41
CA GLU A 127 18.10 -4.53 9.29
C GLU A 127 17.87 -3.86 7.91
N GLY A 128 17.39 -2.61 7.89
CA GLY A 128 17.09 -1.87 6.67
C GLY A 128 15.83 -2.36 5.94
N CYS A 129 14.90 -3.01 6.64
CA CYS A 129 13.59 -3.40 6.13
C CYS A 129 12.50 -2.52 6.72
N ARG A 130 11.61 -1.96 5.88
CA ARG A 130 10.50 -1.11 6.31
C ARG A 130 9.15 -1.71 5.92
N LEU A 131 8.25 -1.80 6.90
CA LEU A 131 6.85 -2.17 6.68
C LEU A 131 6.06 -0.94 6.24
N THR A 132 5.22 -1.11 5.23
CA THR A 132 4.30 -0.11 4.70
C THR A 132 2.88 -0.63 4.81
N VAL A 133 2.05 0.06 5.57
CA VAL A 133 0.67 -0.33 5.83
C VAL A 133 -0.27 0.49 4.95
N LEU A 134 -1.09 -0.23 4.18
CA LEU A 134 -2.15 0.38 3.36
C LEU A 134 -3.43 0.46 4.17
N LEU A 135 -4.06 1.63 4.17
CA LEU A 135 -5.35 1.89 4.80
C LEU A 135 -6.35 2.34 3.74
N PHE A 136 -7.57 1.83 3.79
CA PHE A 136 -8.68 2.12 2.89
C PHE A 136 -9.84 2.66 3.73
N PRO A 137 -9.84 3.96 4.07
CA PRO A 137 -10.87 4.54 4.92
C PRO A 137 -12.24 4.50 4.25
N ILE A 138 -13.25 4.10 5.01
CA ILE A 138 -14.65 4.13 4.58
C ILE A 138 -15.57 4.66 5.69
N ASP A 139 -16.72 5.21 5.31
CA ASP A 139 -17.73 5.74 6.25
C ASP A 139 -18.53 4.63 6.96
N GLU A 140 -17.82 3.77 7.68
CA GLU A 140 -18.36 2.73 8.53
C GLU A 140 -17.60 2.72 9.86
N LEU A 141 -18.33 2.75 10.98
CA LEU A 141 -17.73 2.96 12.30
C LEU A 141 -16.73 1.85 12.66
N SER A 142 -17.10 0.60 12.41
CA SER A 142 -16.24 -0.56 12.70
C SER A 142 -14.90 -0.51 11.94
N ASP A 143 -14.92 -0.09 10.67
CA ASP A 143 -13.70 0.06 9.86
C ASP A 143 -12.83 1.20 10.33
N MET A 144 -13.43 2.32 10.73
CA MET A 144 -12.72 3.47 11.27
C MET A 144 -12.07 3.16 12.62
N ASP A 145 -12.76 2.42 13.49
CA ASP A 145 -12.22 1.94 14.76
C ASP A 145 -11.07 0.94 14.55
N ASP A 146 -11.17 0.07 13.55
CA ASP A 146 -10.10 -0.86 13.17
C ASP A 146 -8.86 -0.13 12.65
N ILE A 147 -9.05 0.94 11.85
CA ILE A 147 -7.95 1.79 11.39
C ILE A 147 -7.32 2.53 12.58
N ASP A 148 -8.10 3.21 13.44
CA ASP A 148 -7.57 3.94 14.60
C ASP A 148 -6.77 3.01 15.53
N ARG A 149 -7.28 1.80 15.78
CA ARG A 149 -6.55 0.78 16.56
C ARG A 149 -5.24 0.38 15.89
N THR A 150 -5.26 0.12 14.58
CA THR A 150 -4.06 -0.25 13.83
C THR A 150 -3.00 0.85 13.88
N VAL A 151 -3.43 2.12 13.75
CA VAL A 151 -2.54 3.30 13.86
C VAL A 151 -2.01 3.47 15.27
N ALA A 152 -2.84 3.30 16.29
CA ALA A 152 -2.43 3.39 17.69
C ALA A 152 -1.39 2.32 18.06
N GLU A 153 -1.48 1.14 17.45
CA GLU A 153 -0.58 0.01 17.72
C GLU A 153 0.77 0.11 17.00
N LEU A 154 0.77 0.55 15.74
CA LEU A 154 1.97 0.59 14.91
C LEU A 154 2.64 1.98 14.88
N GLY A 155 1.87 3.05 15.04
CA GLY A 155 2.39 4.43 15.12
C GLY A 155 3.42 4.76 14.04
N GLY A 156 4.57 5.31 14.45
CA GLY A 156 5.67 5.68 13.54
C GLY A 156 6.64 4.55 13.19
N SER A 157 6.42 3.31 13.67
CA SER A 157 7.32 2.19 13.37
C SER A 157 7.12 1.60 11.98
N VAL A 158 6.06 2.03 11.28
CA VAL A 158 5.75 1.69 9.89
C VAL A 158 5.59 2.95 9.04
N ASP A 159 5.61 2.81 7.73
CA ASP A 159 5.16 3.85 6.80
C ASP A 159 3.69 3.63 6.43
N TRP A 160 2.97 4.71 6.16
CA TRP A 160 1.54 4.67 5.92
C TRP A 160 1.21 5.12 4.50
N VAL A 161 0.26 4.45 3.88
CA VAL A 161 -0.38 4.92 2.64
C VAL A 161 -1.89 4.86 2.79
N ILE A 162 -2.54 6.00 2.64
CA ILE A 162 -3.99 6.14 2.62
C ILE A 162 -4.45 5.93 1.18
N VAL A 163 -5.25 4.90 0.95
CA VAL A 163 -5.81 4.52 -0.34
C VAL A 163 -7.27 4.93 -0.42
N ARG A 164 -7.54 5.99 -1.18
CA ARG A 164 -8.88 6.54 -1.41
C ARG A 164 -9.53 5.81 -2.59
N ASN A 165 -10.76 5.34 -2.42
CA ASN A 165 -11.51 4.65 -3.47
C ASN A 165 -12.82 5.39 -3.81
N PRO A 166 -12.77 6.40 -4.71
CA PRO A 166 -13.93 7.20 -5.13
C PRO A 166 -15.07 6.39 -5.76
N LEU A 167 -14.81 5.17 -6.22
CA LEU A 167 -15.84 4.27 -6.74
C LEU A 167 -16.77 3.77 -5.63
N LEU A 168 -16.24 3.58 -4.42
CA LEU A 168 -17.03 3.17 -3.26
C LEU A 168 -17.66 4.39 -2.58
N GLN A 169 -16.88 5.45 -2.41
CA GLN A 169 -17.36 6.72 -1.85
C GLN A 169 -16.53 7.89 -2.35
N ARG A 170 -17.19 8.93 -2.89
CA ARG A 170 -16.51 10.12 -3.44
C ARG A 170 -15.73 10.91 -2.38
N ARG A 171 -16.21 10.86 -1.13
CA ARG A 171 -15.58 11.42 0.07
C ARG A 171 -15.80 10.42 1.21
N THR A 172 -14.86 10.36 2.14
CA THR A 172 -14.96 9.55 3.35
C THR A 172 -15.16 10.50 4.52
N ARG A 173 -16.41 10.91 4.78
CA ARG A 173 -16.78 11.96 5.74
C ARG A 173 -16.20 11.74 7.14
N MET A 174 -16.15 10.49 7.59
CA MET A 174 -15.65 10.10 8.92
C MET A 174 -14.14 10.26 9.04
N PHE A 175 -13.42 10.13 7.92
CA PHE A 175 -11.96 10.21 7.84
C PHE A 175 -11.48 11.60 7.41
N ASP A 176 -12.13 12.21 6.44
CA ASP A 176 -11.73 13.48 5.84
C ASP A 176 -11.80 14.63 6.85
N GLY A 177 -10.65 15.26 7.11
CA GLY A 177 -10.50 16.31 8.10
C GLY A 177 -10.58 15.83 9.55
N SER A 178 -10.51 14.52 9.80
CA SER A 178 -10.52 13.94 11.14
C SER A 178 -9.17 14.10 11.87
N GLU A 179 -9.15 13.90 13.19
CA GLU A 179 -7.90 13.85 13.94
C GLU A 179 -7.02 12.67 13.51
N LEU A 180 -7.65 11.55 13.11
CA LEU A 180 -6.98 10.35 12.62
C LEU A 180 -6.23 10.60 11.29
N GLU A 181 -6.86 11.30 10.33
CA GLU A 181 -6.17 11.70 9.10
C GLU A 181 -5.00 12.63 9.42
N ALA A 182 -5.22 13.63 10.31
CA ALA A 182 -4.16 14.54 10.72
C ALA A 182 -2.99 13.82 11.42
N GLU A 183 -3.27 12.76 12.19
CA GLU A 183 -2.26 11.91 12.82
C GLU A 183 -1.45 11.13 11.79
N LEU A 184 -2.11 10.45 10.86
CA LEU A 184 -1.46 9.74 9.76
C LEU A 184 -0.56 10.66 8.94
N LEU A 185 -1.02 11.87 8.61
CA LEU A 185 -0.20 12.85 7.89
C LEU A 185 1.02 13.31 8.70
N ARG A 186 0.89 13.48 10.03
CA ARG A 186 2.05 13.74 10.91
C ARG A 186 3.03 12.57 10.96
N LEU A 187 2.55 11.34 10.81
CA LEU A 187 3.36 10.13 10.68
C LEU A 187 3.97 9.96 9.28
N GLY A 188 3.78 10.92 8.36
CA GLY A 188 4.35 10.87 7.02
C GLY A 188 3.56 10.01 6.04
N ALA A 189 2.26 9.82 6.28
CA ALA A 189 1.41 9.06 5.37
C ALA A 189 1.36 9.69 3.98
N ALA A 190 1.57 8.87 2.96
CA ALA A 190 1.28 9.20 1.58
C ALA A 190 -0.20 8.97 1.26
N THR A 191 -0.72 9.64 0.24
CA THR A 191 -2.09 9.41 -0.26
C THR A 191 -2.06 8.89 -1.68
N LEU A 192 -2.81 7.83 -1.94
CA LEU A 192 -3.07 7.23 -3.24
C LEU A 192 -4.58 7.27 -3.49
N THR A 193 -5.01 7.64 -4.69
CA THR A 193 -6.42 7.56 -5.11
C THR A 193 -6.56 6.53 -6.21
N LEU A 194 -7.35 5.47 -5.97
CA LEU A 194 -7.72 4.51 -7.00
C LEU A 194 -8.72 5.18 -7.96
N PRO A 195 -8.35 5.46 -9.23
CA PRO A 195 -9.28 6.05 -10.16
C PRO A 195 -10.44 5.08 -10.40
N ALA A 196 -11.65 5.63 -10.57
CA ALA A 196 -12.80 4.81 -10.89
C ALA A 196 -12.64 4.22 -12.30
N LEU A 197 -12.64 2.89 -12.41
CA LEU A 197 -12.73 2.22 -13.70
C LEU A 197 -14.21 2.04 -14.07
N LEU A 198 -14.57 2.48 -15.28
CA LEU A 198 -15.96 2.39 -15.79
C LEU A 198 -16.48 0.96 -15.66
N SER A 199 -17.71 0.80 -15.16
CA SER A 199 -18.34 -0.52 -14.98
C SER A 199 -18.38 -1.32 -16.28
N ASP A 200 -18.69 -0.67 -17.39
CA ASP A 200 -18.69 -1.27 -18.72
C ASP A 200 -17.32 -1.86 -19.09
N THR A 201 -16.23 -1.14 -18.82
CA THR A 201 -14.86 -1.62 -19.07
C THR A 201 -14.48 -2.77 -18.13
N ARG A 202 -14.91 -2.73 -16.86
CA ARG A 202 -14.72 -3.85 -15.91
C ARG A 202 -15.46 -5.11 -16.37
N THR A 203 -16.72 -4.98 -16.76
CA THR A 203 -17.52 -6.09 -17.30
C THR A 203 -16.91 -6.63 -18.58
N TYR A 204 -16.41 -5.76 -19.45
CA TYR A 204 -15.73 -6.16 -20.67
C TYR A 204 -14.48 -6.99 -20.39
N LEU A 205 -13.61 -6.53 -19.47
CA LEU A 205 -12.44 -7.29 -19.02
C LEU A 205 -12.85 -8.64 -18.44
N ARG A 206 -13.86 -8.67 -17.58
CA ARG A 206 -14.36 -9.92 -16.99
C ARG A 206 -14.84 -10.90 -18.06
N SER A 207 -15.47 -10.41 -19.14
CA SER A 207 -15.88 -11.26 -20.25
C SER A 207 -14.69 -11.88 -20.99
N LYS A 208 -13.55 -11.18 -21.05
CA LYS A 208 -12.31 -11.69 -21.65
C LYS A 208 -11.65 -12.73 -20.74
N GLU A 209 -11.62 -12.50 -19.44
CA GLU A 209 -11.14 -13.48 -18.45
C GLU A 209 -11.92 -14.80 -18.55
N VAL A 210 -13.25 -14.75 -18.61
CA VAL A 210 -14.10 -15.94 -18.74
C VAL A 210 -13.80 -16.71 -20.04
N LYS A 211 -13.56 -16.00 -21.14
CA LYS A 211 -13.20 -16.63 -22.42
C LYS A 211 -11.83 -17.27 -22.41
N LEU A 212 -10.86 -16.67 -21.71
CA LEU A 212 -9.50 -17.17 -21.58
C LEU A 212 -9.35 -18.25 -20.51
N GLY A 213 -10.32 -18.37 -19.61
CA GLY A 213 -10.29 -19.33 -18.50
C GLY A 213 -9.28 -18.97 -17.39
N ARG A 214 -8.80 -17.71 -17.35
CA ARG A 214 -7.88 -17.22 -16.33
C ARG A 214 -8.07 -15.72 -16.09
N ALA A 215 -7.57 -15.24 -14.94
CA ALA A 215 -7.49 -13.82 -14.66
C ALA A 215 -6.50 -13.12 -15.59
N ILE A 216 -6.76 -11.84 -15.88
CA ILE A 216 -5.87 -10.97 -16.65
C ILE A 216 -5.70 -9.65 -15.92
N SER A 217 -4.50 -9.11 -15.88
CA SER A 217 -4.31 -7.76 -15.35
C SER A 217 -4.76 -6.70 -16.38
N PRO A 218 -5.10 -5.47 -15.94
CA PRO A 218 -5.37 -4.37 -16.85
C PRO A 218 -4.23 -4.08 -17.83
N ALA A 219 -2.97 -4.20 -17.41
CA ALA A 219 -1.82 -3.92 -18.26
C ALA A 219 -1.51 -5.07 -19.22
N GLU A 220 -1.73 -6.32 -18.79
CA GLU A 220 -1.68 -7.48 -19.67
C GLU A 220 -2.72 -7.36 -20.78
N ALA A 221 -3.95 -6.98 -20.43
CA ALA A 221 -5.04 -6.79 -21.38
C ALA A 221 -4.69 -5.77 -22.48
N LEU A 222 -3.89 -4.75 -22.17
CA LEU A 222 -3.41 -3.76 -23.15
C LEU A 222 -2.28 -4.25 -24.04
N LYS A 223 -1.38 -5.11 -23.50
CA LYS A 223 -0.17 -5.56 -24.19
C LYS A 223 -0.38 -6.81 -25.02
N ASN A 224 -1.28 -7.69 -24.60
CA ASN A 224 -1.49 -8.98 -25.25
C ASN A 224 -2.39 -8.81 -26.50
N PRO A 225 -1.86 -9.00 -27.72
CA PRO A 225 -2.62 -8.84 -28.95
C PRO A 225 -3.73 -9.89 -29.11
N GLU A 226 -3.66 -11.02 -28.41
CA GLU A 226 -4.72 -12.04 -28.41
C GLU A 226 -5.95 -11.60 -27.63
N ILE A 227 -5.78 -10.60 -26.74
CA ILE A 227 -6.88 -9.98 -26.02
C ILE A 227 -7.44 -8.87 -26.91
N ASP A 228 -8.42 -9.23 -27.73
CA ASP A 228 -9.15 -8.30 -28.57
C ASP A 228 -9.90 -7.26 -27.71
N LEU A 229 -9.26 -6.14 -27.40
CA LEU A 229 -9.87 -5.02 -26.69
C LEU A 229 -10.42 -4.00 -27.69
N HIS A 230 -11.72 -3.74 -27.64
CA HIS A 230 -12.32 -2.62 -28.35
C HIS A 230 -11.62 -1.30 -27.96
N ILE A 231 -11.43 -0.41 -28.94
CA ILE A 231 -10.61 0.81 -28.80
C ILE A 231 -11.04 1.69 -27.62
N THR A 232 -12.35 1.79 -27.34
CA THR A 232 -12.86 2.58 -26.22
C THR A 232 -12.42 2.02 -24.86
N HIS A 233 -12.45 0.71 -24.67
CA HIS A 233 -11.97 0.07 -23.44
C HIS A 233 -10.46 0.19 -23.29
N ARG A 234 -9.73 0.07 -24.40
CA ARG A 234 -8.28 0.29 -24.43
C ARG A 234 -7.92 1.68 -23.93
N MET A 235 -8.54 2.73 -24.49
CA MET A 235 -8.28 4.12 -24.08
C MET A 235 -8.59 4.36 -22.59
N VAL A 236 -9.69 3.78 -22.09
CA VAL A 236 -10.07 3.89 -20.67
C VAL A 236 -9.06 3.21 -19.76
N LEU A 237 -8.58 2.02 -20.13
CA LEU A 237 -7.58 1.28 -19.34
C LEU A 237 -6.21 1.94 -19.36
N GLU A 238 -5.77 2.45 -20.50
CA GLU A 238 -4.52 3.21 -20.64
C GLU A 238 -4.54 4.45 -19.74
N ASP A 239 -5.61 5.24 -19.77
CA ASP A 239 -5.77 6.42 -18.92
C ASP A 239 -5.79 6.04 -17.43
N TRP A 240 -6.50 4.97 -17.08
CA TRP A 240 -6.60 4.48 -15.71
C TRP A 240 -5.23 4.05 -15.15
N LEU A 241 -4.48 3.23 -15.90
CA LEU A 241 -3.13 2.81 -15.51
C LEU A 241 -2.16 3.98 -15.44
N ARG A 242 -2.19 4.89 -16.43
CA ARG A 242 -1.33 6.08 -16.45
C ARG A 242 -1.53 6.94 -15.20
N LYS A 243 -2.79 7.16 -14.79
CA LYS A 243 -3.12 7.90 -13.55
C LYS A 243 -2.61 7.21 -12.29
N LEU A 244 -2.70 5.88 -12.23
CA LEU A 244 -2.18 5.12 -11.10
C LEU A 244 -0.67 5.10 -11.05
N PHE A 245 0.00 4.82 -12.17
CA PHE A 245 1.46 4.75 -12.25
C PHE A 245 2.09 6.09 -11.88
N ARG A 246 1.52 7.21 -12.34
CA ARG A 246 1.97 8.55 -11.93
C ARG A 246 1.89 8.73 -10.41
N GLN A 247 0.83 8.26 -9.76
CA GLN A 247 0.71 8.35 -8.31
C GLN A 247 1.73 7.45 -7.62
N TYR A 248 1.91 6.21 -8.09
CA TYR A 248 2.94 5.31 -7.56
C TYR A 248 4.35 5.89 -7.68
N ASP A 249 4.65 6.61 -8.75
CA ASP A 249 5.94 7.30 -8.92
C ASP A 249 6.18 8.35 -7.85
N LEU A 250 5.16 9.16 -7.56
CA LEU A 250 5.22 10.22 -6.56
C LEU A 250 5.46 9.67 -5.15
N ILE A 251 4.96 8.47 -4.87
CA ILE A 251 5.05 7.84 -3.54
C ILE A 251 5.93 6.59 -3.57
N ALA A 252 6.81 6.47 -4.57
CA ALA A 252 7.66 5.30 -4.78
C ALA A 252 8.53 4.98 -3.54
N GLY A 253 8.92 6.02 -2.80
CA GLY A 253 9.65 5.89 -1.54
C GLY A 253 8.93 5.06 -0.48
N HIS A 254 7.59 5.00 -0.50
CA HIS A 254 6.80 4.17 0.42
C HIS A 254 6.72 2.70 -0.03
N PHE A 255 6.92 2.40 -1.32
CA PHE A 255 6.77 1.04 -1.84
C PHE A 255 8.09 0.33 -2.15
N LEU A 256 9.15 1.10 -2.39
CA LEU A 256 10.41 0.59 -2.89
C LEU A 256 11.59 0.82 -1.92
N PRO A 257 12.65 0.01 -2.04
CA PRO A 257 13.95 0.33 -1.46
C PRO A 257 14.43 1.72 -1.89
N SER A 258 15.24 2.38 -1.06
CA SER A 258 15.69 3.76 -1.27
C SER A 258 16.44 3.96 -2.59
N ASP A 259 17.19 2.97 -3.06
CA ASP A 259 17.91 3.03 -4.33
C ASP A 259 16.99 2.89 -5.55
N GLU A 260 15.97 2.02 -5.51
CA GLU A 260 14.96 1.94 -6.59
C GLU A 260 14.07 3.17 -6.61
N ALA A 261 13.62 3.64 -5.44
CA ALA A 261 12.82 4.86 -5.33
C ALA A 261 13.58 6.07 -5.90
N GLY A 262 14.88 6.17 -5.64
CA GLY A 262 15.75 7.21 -6.19
C GLY A 262 15.87 7.19 -7.72
N ARG A 263 15.72 6.02 -8.36
CA ARG A 263 15.74 5.89 -9.83
C ARG A 263 14.44 6.32 -10.50
N ILE A 264 13.33 6.36 -9.75
CA ILE A 264 12.01 6.69 -10.30
C ILE A 264 11.77 8.20 -10.43
N ALA A 265 12.66 9.06 -9.90
CA ALA A 265 12.72 10.52 -10.01
C ALA A 265 11.40 11.22 -10.44
N ALA A 266 10.72 11.78 -9.44
CA ALA A 266 9.40 12.40 -9.51
C ALA A 266 9.22 13.46 -10.63
N PRO A 267 8.01 13.58 -11.22
CA PRO A 267 7.64 14.77 -11.98
C PRO A 267 7.64 16.05 -11.11
N ASP A 268 7.80 17.21 -11.74
CA ASP A 268 8.02 18.54 -11.14
C ASP A 268 7.08 18.91 -9.96
N PRO A 269 7.55 19.63 -8.92
CA PRO A 269 6.79 19.91 -7.68
C PRO A 269 5.59 20.87 -7.80
N GLU A 270 5.26 21.42 -8.97
CA GLU A 270 4.25 22.50 -9.07
C GLU A 270 2.77 22.05 -8.96
N GLU A 271 2.46 20.75 -8.88
CA GLU A 271 1.05 20.28 -8.84
C GLU A 271 0.53 19.85 -7.44
N VAL A 272 1.28 20.07 -6.36
CA VAL A 272 0.81 19.70 -5.01
C VAL A 272 0.14 20.90 -4.34
N HIS A 273 -1.15 21.11 -4.65
CA HIS A 273 -1.96 22.06 -3.88
C HIS A 273 -2.10 21.62 -2.43
N THR A 274 -1.44 22.39 -1.56
CA THR A 274 -1.62 22.42 -0.10
C THR A 274 -3.07 22.75 0.26
N VAL A 275 -3.76 21.84 0.94
CA VAL A 275 -5.01 22.18 1.63
C VAL A 275 -4.66 22.69 3.02
N ALA A 276 -4.98 23.97 3.26
CA ALA A 276 -4.70 24.68 4.49
C ALA A 276 -5.42 24.07 5.71
N SER A 277 -4.68 23.73 6.76
CA SER A 277 -5.22 23.35 8.06
C SER A 277 -5.67 24.57 8.86
N ARG A 278 -6.93 24.59 9.32
CA ARG A 278 -7.40 25.48 10.39
C ARG A 278 -7.30 24.78 11.75
N PRO A 279 -7.00 25.49 12.84
CA PRO A 279 -6.92 24.87 14.16
C PRO A 279 -8.33 24.77 14.77
N GLN A 280 -8.74 23.58 15.19
CA GLN A 280 -9.91 23.46 16.04
C GLN A 280 -9.78 22.36 17.10
N LYS A 281 -10.48 22.62 18.21
CA LYS A 281 -10.24 22.08 19.55
C LYS A 281 -10.69 20.62 19.69
N ARG A 282 -9.87 19.88 20.45
CA ARG A 282 -10.05 18.52 20.96
C ARG A 282 -11.50 18.13 21.24
N GLY A 283 -11.95 17.07 20.57
CA GLY A 283 -13.15 16.30 20.87
C GLY A 283 -13.41 15.28 19.75
N ALA A 284 -13.41 13.98 20.11
CA ALA A 284 -13.60 12.78 19.26
C ALA A 284 -12.72 12.68 17.98
N ARG A 285 -11.93 11.59 17.86
CA ARG A 285 -10.95 11.41 16.78
C ARG A 285 -11.55 11.16 15.39
N VAL A 286 -12.80 10.72 15.34
CA VAL A 286 -13.57 10.45 14.11
C VAL A 286 -14.52 11.62 13.86
N ASN A 287 -14.60 12.07 12.61
CA ASN A 287 -15.42 13.21 12.25
C ASN A 287 -16.89 12.82 12.08
N LEU A 288 -17.57 12.55 13.21
CA LEU A 288 -18.99 12.23 13.23
C LEU A 288 -19.89 13.44 12.91
N ALA A 289 -19.34 14.66 12.94
CA ALA A 289 -20.08 15.90 12.73
C ALA A 289 -20.46 16.16 11.25
N ASN A 290 -19.89 15.40 10.31
CA ASN A 290 -20.18 15.53 8.87
C ASN A 290 -21.24 14.55 8.35
N ILE A 291 -21.94 13.83 9.24
CA ILE A 291 -22.90 12.77 8.88
C ILE A 291 -24.29 13.32 8.50
N GLU A 292 -24.56 14.62 8.66
CA GLU A 292 -25.80 15.26 8.17
C GLU A 292 -25.86 15.41 6.63
#